data_AF-A0A6P8ISN2-F1
#
_entry.id   AF-A0A6P8ISN2-F1
#
_cell.length_a   1.000
_cell.length_b   1.000
_cell.length_c   1.000
_cell.angle_alpha   90.00
_cell.angle_beta   90.00
_cell.angle_gamma   90.00
#
_symmetry.space_group_name_H-M   'P 1'
#
loop_
_entity.id
_entity.type
_entity.pdbx_description
1 polymer ?
#
loop_
_entity_poly.entity_id
_entity_poly.type
_entity_poly.pdbx_seq_one_letter_code
_entity_poly.pdbx_strand_id
1 'polypeptide(L)'
;MAAVLAQKGDPSRTYTFASQPRPVQQRKKFRDPLTQQNESPMPYGNIMYDKRIVRGNTYAQRTLPASAQPDPIEVQRQQEMRRRAIARKRAKDQLQPRSPEPVTGRKHIDVQTELYLEELSDRVEEAEVETQTDAFLDRPPSPLFIPAKTGVDVATQILDGELFDFDIEVKPILEVLVGKTVEQALLEVMEEEELANLRAQQRQFEELRNAELVETQRLEEQERRHREEKERRMRQQAEVLRKEKETGDKIAARAFAQSYLADLVPSVFGSLNENGYFYDPVERDVETYFMPWLMERVDENLDQSMLARTLLDVIIREVVSKRQSVYGKLDEEIRQAQEKEAMAKAAAQRKIIKETTSPEPTTDIPSEETAAPEEPSEELGAEPLADENPEPEES
;
A
#
# COMPACT_ATOMS: atom_id res chain seq x y z
N MET A 1 42.93 33.63 -9.40
CA MET A 1 42.34 33.26 -8.10
C MET A 1 43.21 32.18 -7.47
N ALA A 2 43.34 32.14 -6.14
CA ALA A 2 43.90 31.01 -5.40
C ALA A 2 43.36 31.08 -3.95
N ALA A 3 42.32 30.31 -3.65
CA ALA A 3 41.72 30.28 -2.31
C ALA A 3 42.51 29.33 -1.40
N VAL A 4 42.86 29.78 -0.19
CA VAL A 4 43.45 28.95 0.86
C VAL A 4 42.55 29.03 2.08
N LEU A 5 41.99 27.90 2.50
CA LEU A 5 41.11 27.85 3.67
C LEU A 5 41.90 28.14 4.95
N ALA A 6 41.38 29.03 5.78
CA ALA A 6 41.88 29.24 7.13
C ALA A 6 41.44 28.08 8.03
N GLN A 7 42.32 27.10 8.27
CA GLN A 7 42.08 26.05 9.28
C GLN A 7 42.08 26.65 10.68
N LYS A 8 41.00 26.40 11.44
CA LYS A 8 40.85 26.76 12.85
C LYS A 8 41.77 25.87 13.69
N GLY A 9 42.68 26.48 14.46
CA GLY A 9 43.79 25.75 15.08
C GLY A 9 43.46 25.05 16.41
N ASP A 10 43.94 23.81 16.56
CA ASP A 10 43.96 23.05 17.82
C ASP A 10 45.16 23.42 18.72
N PRO A 11 45.07 23.25 20.05
CA PRO A 11 46.04 23.76 21.02
C PRO A 11 47.30 22.89 21.22
N SER A 12 47.59 21.94 20.32
CA SER A 12 48.60 20.87 20.54
C SER A 12 49.91 21.02 19.75
N ARG A 13 50.15 22.13 19.06
CA ARG A 13 51.38 22.34 18.27
C ARG A 13 52.54 22.92 19.07
N THR A 14 53.68 22.24 19.03
CA THR A 14 54.97 22.72 19.54
C THR A 14 55.52 23.89 18.72
N TYR A 15 56.29 24.77 19.36
CA TYR A 15 56.77 26.02 18.77
C TYR A 15 57.84 25.78 17.68
N THR A 16 57.49 26.01 16.42
CA THR A 16 58.40 25.97 15.27
C THR A 16 58.72 27.37 14.76
N PHE A 17 59.96 27.81 14.98
CA PHE A 17 60.45 29.10 14.47
C PHE A 17 60.84 28.99 12.99
N ALA A 18 60.12 29.71 12.12
CA ALA A 18 60.42 29.79 10.69
C ALA A 18 60.51 31.25 10.23
N SER A 19 61.73 31.75 10.06
CA SER A 19 61.99 33.09 9.50
C SER A 19 62.09 33.01 7.98
N GLN A 20 61.18 33.66 7.24
CA GLN A 20 61.36 33.86 5.80
C GLN A 20 62.61 34.73 5.51
N PRO A 21 63.42 34.40 4.49
CA PRO A 21 64.63 35.15 4.17
C PRO A 21 64.29 36.56 3.68
N ARG A 22 64.63 37.59 4.47
CA ARG A 22 64.54 38.99 4.02
C ARG A 22 65.74 39.33 3.13
N PRO A 23 65.54 39.96 1.96
CA PRO A 23 66.64 40.40 1.13
C PRO A 23 67.47 41.47 1.85
N VAL A 24 68.80 41.31 1.81
CA VAL A 24 69.74 42.30 2.36
C VAL A 24 69.62 43.58 1.54
N GLN A 25 69.23 44.70 2.16
CA GLN A 25 69.16 45.98 1.47
C GLN A 25 70.54 46.39 0.97
N GLN A 26 70.65 46.64 -0.34
CA GLN A 26 71.91 47.04 -0.96
C GLN A 26 72.32 48.43 -0.47
N ARG A 27 73.39 48.50 0.33
CA ARG A 27 74.06 49.77 0.63
C ARG A 27 74.57 50.37 -0.69
N LYS A 28 74.16 51.60 -1.00
CA LYS A 28 74.70 52.36 -2.14
C LYS A 28 76.22 52.46 -1.99
N LYS A 29 76.96 52.14 -3.06
CA LYS A 29 78.44 52.11 -3.07
C LYS A 29 79.10 53.50 -3.13
N PHE A 30 78.32 54.55 -3.38
CA PHE A 30 78.78 55.95 -3.42
C PHE A 30 77.96 56.80 -2.44
N ARG A 31 78.62 57.79 -1.84
CA ARG A 31 78.07 58.70 -0.82
C ARG A 31 77.71 60.03 -1.47
N ASP A 32 76.45 60.40 -1.37
CA ASP A 32 75.91 61.67 -1.87
C ASP A 32 76.51 62.84 -1.07
N PRO A 33 77.08 63.88 -1.72
CA PRO A 33 77.70 65.00 -0.99
C PRO A 33 76.68 65.93 -0.31
N LEU A 34 75.42 65.92 -0.75
CA LEU A 34 74.41 66.92 -0.34
C LEU A 34 73.81 66.68 1.06
N THR A 35 74.02 65.51 1.68
CA THR A 35 73.46 65.18 3.00
C THR A 35 74.37 65.55 4.20
N GLN A 36 75.45 66.30 3.98
CA GLN A 36 76.50 66.54 4.99
C GLN A 36 76.07 67.30 6.26
N GLN A 37 74.95 68.02 6.27
CA GLN A 37 74.60 68.93 7.38
C GLN A 37 73.97 68.25 8.62
N ASN A 38 73.76 66.92 8.64
CA ASN A 38 73.07 66.23 9.74
C ASN A 38 73.70 64.89 10.18
N GLU A 39 74.95 64.60 9.82
CA GLU A 39 75.69 63.46 10.40
C GLU A 39 76.72 63.94 11.45
N SER A 40 76.29 64.00 12.71
CA SER A 40 77.19 64.08 13.87
C SER A 40 78.18 62.89 13.86
N PRO A 41 79.41 63.04 14.38
CA PRO A 41 80.37 61.94 14.41
C PRO A 41 79.79 60.71 15.11
N MET A 42 79.83 59.56 14.44
CA MET A 42 79.33 58.28 14.97
C MET A 42 79.93 58.00 16.35
N PRO A 43 79.17 58.09 17.45
CA PRO A 43 79.72 57.82 18.78
C PRO A 43 79.99 56.32 18.88
N TYR A 44 81.17 55.97 19.43
CA TYR A 44 81.45 54.59 19.84
C TYR A 44 80.27 54.10 20.70
N GLY A 45 79.76 52.90 20.37
CA GLY A 45 78.45 52.40 20.82
C GLY A 45 78.32 52.38 22.33
N ASN A 46 77.84 53.47 22.90
CA ASN A 46 77.93 53.70 24.33
C ASN A 46 76.98 52.73 25.05
N ILE A 47 77.52 51.94 25.98
CA ILE A 47 76.79 50.89 26.72
C ILE A 47 75.58 51.47 27.48
N MET A 48 75.57 52.78 27.73
CA MET A 48 74.46 53.56 28.28
C MET A 48 73.25 53.76 27.32
N TYR A 49 73.36 53.38 26.03
CA TYR A 49 72.26 53.45 25.06
C TYR A 49 71.97 52.15 24.27
N ASP A 50 72.76 51.09 24.39
CA ASP A 50 72.39 49.78 23.82
C ASP A 50 71.07 49.25 24.41
N LYS A 51 70.17 48.77 23.56
CA LYS A 51 68.87 48.21 23.96
C LYS A 51 68.95 46.77 24.46
N ARG A 52 70.09 46.08 24.24
CA ARG A 52 70.34 44.70 24.70
C ARG A 52 70.73 44.63 26.18
N ILE A 53 71.25 45.73 26.73
CA ILE A 53 71.79 45.79 28.08
C ILE A 53 70.73 46.42 28.99
N VAL A 54 70.04 45.58 29.76
CA VAL A 54 69.02 46.00 30.73
C VAL A 54 69.71 46.73 31.89
N ARG A 55 69.27 47.95 32.19
CA ARG A 55 69.80 48.79 33.28
C ARG A 55 68.70 49.06 34.29
N GLY A 56 68.98 48.83 35.57
CA GLY A 56 67.98 48.86 36.64
C GLY A 56 67.64 47.45 37.14
N ASN A 57 66.83 47.38 38.20
CA ASN A 57 66.50 46.12 38.87
C ASN A 57 65.54 45.27 38.01
N THR A 58 65.94 44.04 37.67
CA THR A 58 65.17 43.13 36.79
C THR A 58 63.81 42.75 37.38
N TYR A 59 63.68 42.71 38.70
CA TYR A 59 62.40 42.46 39.40
C TYR A 59 61.33 43.56 39.17
N ALA A 60 61.69 44.71 38.59
CA ALA A 60 60.75 45.77 38.23
C ALA A 60 60.10 45.61 36.84
N GLN A 61 60.49 44.60 36.05
CA GLN A 61 59.67 44.23 34.88
C GLN A 61 58.35 43.63 35.34
N ARG A 62 57.29 44.47 35.36
CA ARG A 62 55.91 43.97 35.29
C ARG A 62 55.72 43.27 33.95
N THR A 63 56.01 41.96 33.92
CA THR A 63 55.41 41.04 32.95
C THR A 63 53.91 41.02 33.20
N LEU A 64 53.20 41.97 32.58
CA LEU A 64 51.75 41.93 32.53
C LEU A 64 51.34 40.57 31.95
N PRO A 65 50.38 39.85 32.56
CA PRO A 65 49.89 38.60 31.99
C PRO A 65 49.33 38.86 30.59
N ALA A 66 49.29 37.84 29.74
CA ALA A 66 48.87 38.00 28.34
C ALA A 66 47.44 38.55 28.17
N SER A 67 46.61 38.48 29.22
CA SER A 67 45.28 39.08 29.32
C SER A 67 45.26 40.61 29.57
N ALA A 68 46.40 41.24 29.82
CA ALA A 68 46.54 42.67 30.13
C ALA A 68 47.36 43.43 29.06
N GLN A 69 47.26 42.99 27.80
CA GLN A 69 47.58 43.87 26.67
C GLN A 69 46.49 44.96 26.58
N PRO A 70 46.84 46.25 26.45
CA PRO A 70 45.85 47.27 26.10
C PRO A 70 45.30 46.97 24.70
N ASP A 71 43.99 47.12 24.52
CA ASP A 71 43.33 46.73 23.26
C ASP A 71 44.00 47.37 22.03
N PRO A 72 44.11 46.66 20.91
CA PRO A 72 44.76 47.19 19.70
C PRO A 72 44.07 48.46 19.19
N ILE A 73 42.76 48.62 19.49
CA ILE A 73 41.97 49.82 19.23
C ILE A 73 42.47 51.01 20.07
N GLU A 74 42.74 50.82 21.37
CA GLU A 74 43.24 51.87 22.26
C GLU A 74 44.65 52.33 21.85
N VAL A 75 45.50 51.38 21.43
CA VAL A 75 46.85 51.67 20.92
C VAL A 75 46.81 52.40 19.58
N GLN A 76 45.91 52.03 18.67
CA GLN A 76 45.67 52.79 17.44
C GLN A 76 45.14 54.20 17.74
N ARG A 77 44.16 54.33 18.63
CA ARG A 77 43.54 55.60 19.04
C ARG A 77 44.57 56.56 19.64
N GLN A 78 45.52 56.09 20.46
CA GLN A 78 46.63 56.92 20.95
C GLN A 78 47.60 57.37 19.83
N GLN A 79 47.91 56.48 18.87
CA GLN A 79 48.75 56.85 17.73
C GLN A 79 48.06 57.84 16.78
N GLU A 80 46.76 57.69 16.56
CA GLU A 80 45.93 58.62 15.79
C GLU A 80 45.81 59.98 16.48
N MET A 81 45.50 60.01 17.78
CA MET A 81 45.52 61.22 18.61
C MET A 81 46.86 61.97 18.49
N ARG A 82 47.98 61.24 18.55
CA ARG A 82 49.33 61.81 18.41
C ARG A 82 49.58 62.35 16.99
N ARG A 83 49.13 61.65 15.94
CA ARG A 83 49.17 62.16 14.55
C ARG A 83 48.31 63.42 14.37
N ARG A 84 47.08 63.41 14.90
CA ARG A 84 46.12 64.52 14.84
C ARG A 84 46.61 65.76 15.60
N ALA A 85 47.29 65.58 16.74
CA ALA A 85 47.93 66.66 17.47
C ALA A 85 49.09 67.30 16.67
N ILE A 86 49.94 66.49 16.04
CA ILE A 86 51.03 66.99 15.17
C ILE A 86 50.47 67.72 13.94
N ALA A 87 49.42 67.18 13.31
CA ALA A 87 48.73 67.82 12.19
C ALA A 87 48.09 69.16 12.61
N ARG A 88 47.39 69.21 13.75
CA ARG A 88 46.78 70.44 14.29
C ARG A 88 47.83 71.50 14.63
N LYS A 89 49.02 71.10 15.10
CA LYS A 89 50.13 72.05 15.30
C LYS A 89 50.57 72.65 13.95
N ARG A 90 50.90 71.82 12.96
CA ARG A 90 51.29 72.28 11.61
C ARG A 90 50.25 73.18 10.96
N ALA A 91 48.96 72.86 11.11
CA ALA A 91 47.87 73.70 10.61
C ALA A 91 47.79 75.05 11.34
N LYS A 92 48.03 75.10 12.66
CA LYS A 92 48.12 76.37 13.39
C LYS A 92 49.34 77.20 12.94
N ASP A 93 50.48 76.54 12.71
CA ASP A 93 51.71 77.17 12.23
C ASP A 93 51.55 77.72 10.78
N GLN A 94 50.62 77.17 9.99
CA GLN A 94 50.23 77.67 8.65
C GLN A 94 49.15 78.75 8.66
N LEU A 95 48.32 78.82 9.71
CA LEU A 95 47.22 79.79 9.85
C LEU A 95 47.64 81.11 10.51
N GLN A 96 48.88 81.24 10.97
CA GLN A 96 49.42 82.55 11.35
C GLN A 96 49.79 83.35 10.10
N PRO A 97 49.40 84.63 9.99
CA PRO A 97 49.82 85.49 8.88
C PRO A 97 51.33 85.69 8.97
N ARG A 98 52.07 84.96 8.12
CA ARG A 98 53.53 84.94 8.12
C ARG A 98 54.05 86.28 7.58
N SER A 99 54.84 86.99 8.36
CA SER A 99 55.60 88.14 7.86
C SER A 99 56.50 87.68 6.69
N PRO A 100 56.64 88.49 5.62
CA PRO A 100 57.42 88.10 4.45
C PRO A 100 58.88 87.79 4.83
N GLU A 101 59.53 86.90 4.10
CA GLU A 101 60.91 86.49 4.42
C GLU A 101 61.89 87.67 4.23
N PRO A 102 62.87 87.86 5.14
CA PRO A 102 63.79 89.00 5.08
C PRO A 102 64.64 88.98 3.81
N VAL A 103 64.69 90.11 3.12
CA VAL A 103 65.52 90.30 1.91
C VAL A 103 66.98 89.96 2.21
N THR A 104 67.59 89.20 1.31
CA THR A 104 68.94 88.65 1.46
C THR A 104 69.97 89.73 1.82
N GLY A 105 70.66 89.52 2.95
CA GLY A 105 71.62 90.47 3.51
C GLY A 105 71.07 91.38 4.62
N ARG A 106 69.77 91.35 4.91
CA ARG A 106 69.16 92.04 6.07
C ARG A 106 68.58 91.04 7.08
N LYS A 107 68.39 91.50 8.32
CA LYS A 107 67.63 90.80 9.36
C LYS A 107 66.47 91.68 9.78
N HIS A 108 65.34 91.08 10.13
CA HIS A 108 64.28 91.82 10.83
C HIS A 108 64.73 92.15 12.26
N ILE A 109 64.30 93.31 12.73
CA ILE A 109 64.40 93.79 14.11
C ILE A 109 62.98 94.18 14.49
N ASP A 110 62.55 93.78 15.69
CA ASP A 110 61.26 94.17 16.23
C ASP A 110 61.33 95.64 16.67
N VAL A 111 60.47 96.47 16.08
CA VAL A 111 60.33 97.89 16.42
C VAL A 111 59.15 98.03 17.36
N GLN A 112 59.24 98.87 18.39
CA GLN A 112 58.11 99.17 19.26
C GLN A 112 57.02 99.93 18.48
N THR A 113 56.02 99.20 18.00
CA THR A 113 54.78 99.75 17.42
C THR A 113 53.69 99.90 18.49
N GLU A 114 54.10 100.18 19.72
CA GLU A 114 53.22 100.47 20.86
C GLU A 114 52.75 101.92 20.73
N LEU A 115 51.48 102.20 21.07
CA LEU A 115 50.88 103.51 20.83
C LEU A 115 51.39 104.54 21.86
N TYR A 116 52.51 105.19 21.54
CA TYR A 116 53.05 106.32 22.30
C TYR A 116 52.52 107.63 21.70
N LEU A 117 51.66 108.34 22.44
CA LEU A 117 51.12 109.65 22.09
C LEU A 117 51.60 110.68 23.11
N GLU A 118 52.06 111.82 22.62
CA GLU A 118 52.50 112.96 23.41
C GLU A 118 51.53 114.12 23.10
N GLU A 119 50.84 114.63 24.12
CA GLU A 119 49.78 115.63 23.95
C GLU A 119 50.38 117.03 23.80
N LEU A 120 50.38 117.58 22.58
CA LEU A 120 50.73 118.99 22.34
C LEU A 120 49.62 119.89 22.90
N SER A 121 49.93 120.58 24.00
CA SER A 121 48.98 121.38 24.78
C SER A 121 48.81 122.83 24.31
N ASP A 122 49.14 123.13 23.05
CA ASP A 122 49.17 124.51 22.53
C ASP A 122 47.90 124.83 21.72
N ARG A 123 47.38 126.06 21.87
CA ARG A 123 46.05 126.46 21.38
C ARG A 123 46.19 127.51 20.30
N VAL A 124 45.77 127.18 19.08
CA VAL A 124 45.75 128.12 17.95
C VAL A 124 44.72 129.22 18.22
N GLU A 125 45.09 130.47 17.96
CA GLU A 125 44.21 131.63 18.11
C GLU A 125 43.19 131.69 16.97
N GLU A 126 41.90 131.83 17.32
CA GLU A 126 40.80 132.02 16.39
C GLU A 126 40.43 133.51 16.32
N ALA A 127 40.20 134.04 15.12
CA ALA A 127 39.90 135.45 14.89
C ALA A 127 38.49 135.63 14.32
N GLU A 128 37.60 136.27 15.10
CA GLU A 128 36.23 136.57 14.68
C GLU A 128 36.20 137.78 13.73
N VAL A 129 35.40 137.68 12.67
CA VAL A 129 35.19 138.76 11.69
C VAL A 129 33.69 138.94 11.48
N GLU A 130 33.14 140.01 12.05
CA GLU A 130 31.73 140.37 11.89
C GLU A 130 31.53 141.21 10.62
N THR A 131 30.58 140.82 9.76
CA THR A 131 30.13 141.63 8.62
C THR A 131 28.64 141.94 8.74
N GLN A 132 28.31 143.24 8.77
CA GLN A 132 26.96 143.76 8.95
C GLN A 132 26.00 143.28 7.84
N THR A 133 24.88 142.69 8.25
CA THR A 133 23.80 142.25 7.34
C THR A 133 22.95 143.43 6.86
N ASP A 134 22.62 143.45 5.57
CA ASP A 134 21.44 144.13 5.05
C ASP A 134 20.34 143.10 4.72
N ALA A 135 19.07 143.50 4.75
CA ALA A 135 17.93 142.60 4.86
C ALA A 135 16.99 142.62 3.63
N PHE A 136 16.58 141.42 3.20
CA PHE A 136 15.56 141.16 2.17
C PHE A 136 15.84 141.66 0.75
N LEU A 137 16.63 140.87 0.01
CA LEU A 137 16.31 140.52 -1.38
C LEU A 137 16.41 139.01 -1.56
N ASP A 138 15.32 138.35 -1.95
CA ASP A 138 15.36 136.94 -2.33
C ASP A 138 16.19 136.77 -3.60
N ARG A 139 17.39 136.22 -3.43
CA ARG A 139 18.29 135.87 -4.54
C ARG A 139 17.56 134.85 -5.45
N PRO A 140 17.33 135.15 -6.74
CA PRO A 140 16.71 134.17 -7.63
C PRO A 140 17.57 132.89 -7.64
N PRO A 141 16.95 131.69 -7.68
CA PRO A 141 17.67 130.43 -7.57
C PRO A 141 18.76 130.38 -8.65
N SER A 142 20.02 130.35 -8.22
CA SER A 142 21.15 130.43 -9.16
C SER A 142 21.05 129.28 -10.16
N PRO A 143 21.16 129.56 -11.48
CA PRO A 143 20.93 128.55 -12.50
C PRO A 143 21.87 127.37 -12.27
N LEU A 144 21.33 126.16 -12.36
CA LEU A 144 22.08 124.92 -12.19
C LEU A 144 23.25 124.92 -13.18
N PHE A 145 24.47 125.00 -12.66
CA PHE A 145 25.69 124.91 -13.45
C PHE A 145 25.82 123.47 -13.96
N ILE A 146 25.34 123.24 -15.18
CA ILE A 146 25.64 122.05 -15.95
C ILE A 146 27.02 122.28 -16.58
N PRO A 147 28.08 121.56 -16.16
CA PRO A 147 29.38 121.68 -16.81
C PRO A 147 29.25 121.25 -18.28
N ALA A 148 29.85 122.00 -19.20
CA ALA A 148 30.00 121.51 -20.57
C ALA A 148 30.79 120.19 -20.52
N LYS A 149 30.32 119.16 -21.25
CA LYS A 149 31.01 117.85 -21.33
C LYS A 149 32.43 118.04 -21.90
N THR A 150 33.44 118.10 -21.03
CA THR A 150 34.85 118.13 -21.42
C THR A 150 35.47 116.75 -21.26
N GLY A 151 35.16 115.87 -22.20
CA GLY A 151 35.69 114.52 -22.32
C GLY A 151 35.31 113.91 -23.67
N VAL A 152 36.06 112.90 -24.12
CA VAL A 152 35.68 112.12 -25.31
C VAL A 152 34.73 111.01 -24.85
N ASP A 153 33.48 111.06 -25.29
CA ASP A 153 32.52 109.97 -25.04
C ASP A 153 32.99 108.72 -25.82
N VAL A 154 33.36 107.65 -25.09
CA VAL A 154 33.76 106.35 -25.64
C VAL A 154 32.73 105.30 -25.21
N ALA A 155 32.10 104.64 -26.19
CA ALA A 155 31.19 103.53 -25.95
C ALA A 155 31.93 102.19 -26.07
N THR A 156 32.00 101.42 -24.99
CA THR A 156 32.47 100.03 -24.98
C THR A 156 31.26 99.10 -24.94
N GLN A 157 30.98 98.43 -26.06
CA GLN A 157 29.94 97.41 -26.17
C GLN A 157 30.61 96.04 -26.32
N ILE A 158 30.25 95.09 -25.47
CA ILE A 158 30.66 93.68 -25.61
C ILE A 158 29.77 93.04 -26.69
N LEU A 159 30.36 92.30 -27.62
CA LEU A 159 29.64 91.64 -28.72
C LEU A 159 29.33 90.17 -28.41
N ASP A 160 28.34 89.63 -29.11
CA ASP A 160 27.93 88.23 -28.97
C ASP A 160 29.11 87.28 -29.24
N GLY A 161 29.47 86.48 -28.24
CA GLY A 161 30.61 85.54 -28.28
C GLY A 161 31.92 86.07 -27.69
N GLU A 162 32.06 87.37 -27.39
CA GLU A 162 33.30 87.95 -26.84
C GLU A 162 33.63 87.48 -25.41
N LEU A 163 32.63 87.05 -24.64
CA LEU A 163 32.76 86.48 -23.30
C LEU A 163 32.63 84.93 -23.25
N PHE A 164 32.60 84.25 -24.40
CA PHE A 164 32.37 82.80 -24.44
C PHE A 164 33.61 81.99 -24.02
N ASP A 165 33.55 81.38 -22.84
CA ASP A 165 34.51 80.37 -22.39
C ASP A 165 33.97 78.95 -22.66
N PHE A 166 34.52 78.32 -23.70
CA PHE A 166 34.17 76.94 -24.08
C PHE A 166 34.35 75.95 -22.92
N ASP A 167 35.43 76.09 -22.13
CA ASP A 167 35.72 75.16 -21.05
C ASP A 167 34.70 75.29 -19.91
N ILE A 168 33.99 76.41 -19.78
CA ILE A 168 32.88 76.57 -18.82
C ILE A 168 31.58 76.01 -19.42
N GLU A 169 31.19 76.49 -20.61
CA GLU A 169 29.88 76.20 -21.21
C GLU A 169 29.73 74.73 -21.66
N VAL A 170 30.82 74.04 -21.99
CA VAL A 170 30.78 72.62 -22.40
C VAL A 170 30.54 71.66 -21.22
N LYS A 171 30.85 72.07 -19.98
CA LYS A 171 30.76 71.22 -18.78
C LYS A 171 29.36 70.63 -18.55
N PRO A 172 28.26 71.42 -18.47
CA PRO A 172 26.92 70.85 -18.26
C PRO A 172 26.47 69.93 -19.41
N ILE A 173 26.91 70.19 -20.64
CA ILE A 173 26.60 69.33 -21.79
C ILE A 173 27.29 67.97 -21.65
N LEU A 174 28.58 67.96 -21.30
CA LEU A 174 29.33 66.73 -21.06
C LEU A 174 28.84 65.99 -19.81
N GLU A 175 28.49 66.68 -18.73
CA GLU A 175 27.95 66.06 -17.51
C GLU A 175 26.64 65.32 -17.80
N VAL A 176 25.70 65.94 -18.53
CA VAL A 176 24.45 65.29 -18.93
C VAL A 176 24.68 64.15 -19.92
N LEU A 177 25.62 64.28 -20.87
CA LEU A 177 25.91 63.24 -21.86
C LEU A 177 26.58 62.02 -21.22
N VAL A 178 27.64 62.22 -20.42
CA VAL A 178 28.33 61.15 -19.69
C VAL A 178 27.41 60.53 -18.63
N GLY A 179 26.65 61.34 -17.89
CA GLY A 179 25.67 60.87 -16.93
C GLY A 179 24.66 59.92 -17.56
N LYS A 180 23.97 60.35 -18.62
CA LYS A 180 22.96 59.53 -19.32
C LYS A 180 23.55 58.29 -19.99
N THR A 181 24.73 58.37 -20.59
CA THR A 181 25.34 57.19 -21.24
C THR A 181 25.82 56.15 -20.22
N VAL A 182 26.28 56.56 -19.04
CA VAL A 182 26.62 55.63 -17.95
C VAL A 182 25.35 55.07 -17.28
N GLU A 183 24.32 55.90 -17.08
CA GLU A 183 23.03 55.48 -16.52
C GLU A 183 22.33 54.45 -17.43
N GLN A 184 22.23 54.74 -18.73
CA GLN A 184 21.65 53.82 -19.72
C GLN A 184 22.45 52.51 -19.79
N ALA A 185 23.78 52.57 -19.88
CA ALA A 185 24.61 51.36 -19.95
C ALA A 185 24.52 50.51 -18.67
N LEU A 186 24.33 51.12 -17.50
CA LEU A 186 24.12 50.40 -16.24
C LEU A 186 22.76 49.67 -16.24
N LEU A 187 21.70 50.33 -16.69
CA LEU A 187 20.36 49.72 -16.81
C LEU A 187 20.36 48.56 -17.82
N GLU A 188 20.94 48.76 -19.01
CA GLU A 188 21.05 47.72 -20.04
C GLU A 188 21.80 46.48 -19.53
N VAL A 189 22.93 46.66 -18.81
CA VAL A 189 23.68 45.53 -18.22
C VAL A 189 22.89 44.83 -17.11
N MET A 190 22.13 45.56 -16.28
CA MET A 190 21.28 44.96 -15.26
C MET A 190 20.13 44.14 -15.88
N GLU A 191 19.48 44.66 -16.93
CA GLU A 191 18.45 43.92 -17.68
C GLU A 191 19.02 42.67 -18.36
N GLU A 192 20.23 42.73 -18.93
CA GLU A 192 20.91 41.57 -19.50
C GLU A 192 21.25 40.50 -18.44
N GLU A 193 21.74 40.89 -17.26
CA GLU A 193 22.01 39.94 -16.16
C GLU A 193 20.71 39.32 -15.61
N GLU A 194 19.64 40.09 -15.44
CA GLU A 194 18.34 39.54 -15.01
C GLU A 194 17.76 38.56 -16.05
N LEU A 195 17.78 38.91 -17.34
CA LEU A 195 17.36 38.02 -18.42
C LEU A 195 18.25 36.77 -18.52
N ALA A 196 19.55 36.88 -18.31
CA ALA A 196 20.46 35.73 -18.28
C ALA A 196 20.15 34.78 -17.11
N ASN A 197 19.87 35.33 -15.92
CA ASN A 197 19.50 34.59 -14.72
C ASN A 197 18.14 33.86 -14.90
N LEU A 198 17.11 34.55 -15.41
CA LEU A 198 15.81 33.94 -15.70
C LEU A 198 15.93 32.82 -16.75
N ARG A 199 16.70 33.03 -17.82
CA ARG A 199 16.99 31.99 -18.83
C ARG A 199 17.80 30.82 -18.27
N ALA A 200 18.61 31.02 -17.23
CA ALA A 200 19.32 29.93 -16.55
C ALA A 200 18.38 29.11 -15.66
N GLN A 201 17.52 29.77 -14.87
CA GLN A 201 16.51 29.12 -14.03
C GLN A 201 15.50 28.33 -14.87
N GLN A 202 15.02 28.89 -15.99
CA GLN A 202 14.11 28.19 -16.90
C GLN A 202 14.73 26.90 -17.45
N ARG A 203 15.98 26.94 -17.92
CA ARG A 203 16.68 25.74 -18.41
C ARG A 203 16.85 24.69 -17.33
N GLN A 204 17.24 25.06 -16.12
CA GLN A 204 17.35 24.14 -14.99
C GLN A 204 15.99 23.48 -14.64
N PHE A 205 14.91 24.25 -14.69
CA PHE A 205 13.56 23.72 -14.47
C PHE A 205 13.09 22.80 -15.60
N GLU A 206 13.37 23.13 -16.85
CA GLU A 206 13.07 22.29 -18.02
C GLU A 206 13.89 20.99 -18.01
N GLU A 207 15.19 21.05 -17.70
CA GLU A 207 16.06 19.88 -17.51
C GLU A 207 15.53 18.94 -16.42
N LEU A 208 15.19 19.49 -15.25
CA LEU A 208 14.64 18.72 -14.12
C LEU A 208 13.28 18.11 -14.47
N ARG A 209 12.35 18.90 -15.03
CA ARG A 209 11.02 18.43 -15.45
C ARG A 209 11.10 17.34 -16.52
N ASN A 210 12.06 17.44 -17.45
CA ASN A 210 12.27 16.41 -18.48
C ASN A 210 12.86 15.13 -17.88
N ALA A 211 13.75 15.22 -16.90
CA ALA A 211 14.27 14.06 -16.17
C ALA A 211 13.18 13.37 -15.35
N GLU A 212 12.33 14.13 -14.64
CA GLU A 212 11.17 13.62 -13.91
C GLU A 212 10.18 12.91 -14.85
N LEU A 213 9.88 13.50 -16.01
CA LEU A 213 8.97 12.92 -17.01
C LEU A 213 9.48 11.58 -17.58
N VAL A 214 10.80 11.44 -17.77
CA VAL A 214 11.40 10.17 -18.22
C VAL A 214 11.35 9.12 -17.13
N GLU A 215 11.56 9.49 -15.86
CA GLU A 215 11.44 8.58 -14.73
C GLU A 215 9.99 8.14 -14.46
N THR A 216 9.00 9.04 -14.55
CA THR A 216 7.58 8.63 -14.40
C THR A 216 7.16 7.68 -15.52
N GLN A 217 7.51 7.95 -16.78
CA GLN A 217 7.26 7.02 -17.90
C GLN A 217 7.94 5.66 -17.68
N ARG A 218 9.17 5.65 -17.16
CA ARG A 218 9.90 4.41 -16.83
C ARG A 218 9.20 3.59 -15.75
N LEU A 219 8.66 4.25 -14.71
CA LEU A 219 7.92 3.62 -13.63
C LEU A 219 6.53 3.14 -14.10
N GLU A 220 5.81 3.93 -14.89
CA GLU A 220 4.51 3.55 -15.49
C GLU A 220 4.65 2.32 -16.38
N GLU A 221 5.69 2.23 -17.22
CA GLU A 221 5.96 1.04 -18.03
C GLU A 221 6.25 -0.20 -17.18
N GLN A 222 7.04 -0.05 -16.10
CA GLN A 222 7.33 -1.16 -15.19
C GLN A 222 6.07 -1.63 -14.46
N GLU A 223 5.25 -0.68 -13.97
CA GLU A 223 4.00 -1.01 -13.30
C GLU A 223 2.99 -1.65 -14.27
N ARG A 224 2.92 -1.17 -15.52
CA ARG A 224 2.08 -1.80 -16.56
C ARG A 224 2.49 -3.25 -16.80
N ARG A 225 3.79 -3.53 -16.99
CA ARG A 225 4.31 -4.90 -17.20
C ARG A 225 4.00 -5.80 -16.00
N HIS A 226 4.21 -5.31 -14.77
CA HIS A 226 3.90 -6.06 -13.54
C HIS A 226 2.40 -6.28 -13.34
N ARG A 227 1.56 -5.28 -13.67
CA ARG A 227 0.10 -5.37 -13.63
C ARG A 227 -0.43 -6.38 -14.66
N GLU A 228 0.11 -6.36 -15.89
CA GLU A 228 -0.16 -7.35 -16.93
C GLU A 228 0.23 -8.77 -16.50
N GLU A 229 1.41 -8.99 -15.89
CA GLU A 229 1.77 -10.32 -15.38
C GLU A 229 0.85 -10.74 -14.23
N LYS A 230 0.66 -9.88 -13.22
CA LYS A 230 -0.21 -10.17 -12.07
C LYS A 230 -1.61 -10.57 -12.52
N GLU A 231 -2.18 -9.88 -13.50
CA GLU A 231 -3.49 -10.23 -14.05
C GLU A 231 -3.46 -11.61 -14.75
N ARG A 232 -2.45 -11.89 -15.58
CA ARG A 232 -2.27 -13.22 -16.21
C ARG A 232 -2.17 -14.33 -15.16
N ARG A 233 -1.43 -14.11 -14.05
CA ARG A 233 -1.31 -15.04 -12.92
C ARG A 233 -2.65 -15.25 -12.21
N MET A 234 -3.42 -14.18 -11.94
CA MET A 234 -4.73 -14.31 -11.31
C MET A 234 -5.74 -15.03 -12.22
N ARG A 235 -5.74 -14.77 -13.55
CA ARG A 235 -6.56 -15.53 -14.50
C ARG A 235 -6.20 -17.03 -14.50
N GLN A 236 -4.91 -17.36 -14.48
CA GLN A 236 -4.44 -18.76 -14.37
C GLN A 236 -4.88 -19.42 -13.05
N GLN A 237 -4.74 -18.73 -11.92
CA GLN A 237 -5.16 -19.25 -10.61
C GLN A 237 -6.69 -19.42 -10.52
N ALA A 238 -7.47 -18.50 -11.07
CA ALA A 238 -8.93 -18.61 -11.14
C ALA A 238 -9.38 -19.82 -11.99
N GLU A 239 -8.71 -20.07 -13.12
CA GLU A 239 -8.96 -21.27 -13.95
C GLU A 239 -8.57 -22.58 -13.25
N VAL A 240 -7.49 -22.59 -12.48
CA VAL A 240 -7.11 -23.75 -11.66
C VAL A 240 -8.15 -23.99 -10.56
N LEU A 241 -8.51 -22.95 -9.80
CA LEU A 241 -9.51 -23.05 -8.72
C LEU A 241 -10.90 -23.46 -9.24
N ARG A 242 -11.29 -23.01 -10.44
CA ARG A 242 -12.52 -23.44 -11.11
C ARG A 242 -12.50 -24.94 -11.40
N LYS A 243 -11.41 -25.43 -11.99
CA LYS A 243 -11.23 -26.86 -12.29
C LYS A 243 -11.13 -27.71 -11.03
N GLU A 244 -10.46 -27.23 -10.00
CA GLU A 244 -10.35 -27.88 -8.69
C GLU A 244 -11.74 -28.09 -8.07
N LYS A 245 -12.58 -27.04 -8.02
CA LYS A 245 -13.98 -27.15 -7.60
C LYS A 245 -14.76 -28.14 -8.45
N GLU A 246 -14.73 -28.00 -9.78
CA GLU A 246 -15.37 -28.96 -10.69
C GLU A 246 -14.93 -30.42 -10.46
N THR A 247 -13.66 -30.67 -10.13
CA THR A 247 -13.18 -32.02 -9.78
C THR A 247 -13.61 -32.45 -8.40
N GLY A 248 -13.63 -31.56 -7.41
CA GLY A 248 -14.14 -31.82 -6.06
C GLY A 248 -15.62 -32.21 -6.10
N ASP A 249 -16.45 -31.45 -6.82
CA ASP A 249 -17.87 -31.72 -7.00
C ASP A 249 -18.10 -33.07 -7.70
N LYS A 250 -17.32 -33.39 -8.74
CA LYS A 250 -17.38 -34.69 -9.45
C LYS A 250 -16.94 -35.87 -8.56
N ILE A 251 -15.94 -35.67 -7.70
CA ILE A 251 -15.48 -36.69 -6.72
C ILE A 251 -16.51 -36.87 -5.62
N ALA A 252 -17.09 -35.79 -5.09
CA ALA A 252 -18.13 -35.83 -4.06
C ALA A 252 -19.41 -36.50 -4.58
N ALA A 253 -19.88 -36.14 -5.78
CA ALA A 253 -21.03 -36.76 -6.43
C ALA A 253 -20.79 -38.26 -6.71
N ARG A 254 -19.57 -38.63 -7.15
CA ARG A 254 -19.18 -40.04 -7.29
C ARG A 254 -19.20 -40.78 -5.95
N ALA A 255 -18.61 -40.21 -4.90
CA ALA A 255 -18.54 -40.84 -3.58
C ALA A 255 -19.95 -41.04 -3.00
N PHE A 256 -20.80 -40.01 -3.08
CA PHE A 256 -22.21 -40.08 -2.67
C PHE A 256 -22.99 -41.14 -3.46
N ALA A 257 -22.83 -41.19 -4.78
CA ALA A 257 -23.45 -42.23 -5.60
C ALA A 257 -22.94 -43.63 -5.24
N GLN A 258 -21.65 -43.80 -4.93
CA GLN A 258 -21.09 -45.08 -4.51
C GLN A 258 -21.63 -45.53 -3.14
N SER A 259 -21.75 -44.65 -2.14
CA SER A 259 -22.38 -45.00 -0.86
C SER A 259 -23.87 -45.28 -1.02
N TYR A 260 -24.59 -44.45 -1.78
CA TYR A 260 -26.04 -44.63 -1.99
C TYR A 260 -26.37 -45.93 -2.73
N LEU A 261 -25.59 -46.30 -3.76
CA LEU A 261 -25.76 -47.60 -4.42
C LEU A 261 -25.34 -48.78 -3.54
N ALA A 262 -24.35 -48.61 -2.65
CA ALA A 262 -23.92 -49.68 -1.74
C ALA A 262 -25.00 -50.08 -0.73
N ASP A 263 -25.86 -49.15 -0.30
CA ASP A 263 -27.00 -49.42 0.58
C ASP A 263 -28.26 -49.80 -0.22
N LEU A 264 -28.52 -49.11 -1.34
CA LEU A 264 -29.71 -49.33 -2.17
C LEU A 264 -29.73 -50.70 -2.86
N VAL A 265 -28.58 -51.18 -3.37
CA VAL A 265 -28.54 -52.44 -4.11
C VAL A 265 -28.92 -53.64 -3.22
N PRO A 266 -28.32 -53.85 -2.02
CA PRO A 266 -28.77 -54.89 -1.11
C PRO A 266 -30.22 -54.75 -0.67
N SER A 267 -30.72 -53.53 -0.44
CA SER A 267 -32.11 -53.28 -0.04
C SER A 267 -33.11 -53.68 -1.15
N VAL A 268 -32.85 -53.28 -2.40
CA VAL A 268 -33.70 -53.63 -3.54
C VAL A 268 -33.61 -55.11 -3.88
N PHE A 269 -32.42 -55.72 -3.85
CA PHE A 269 -32.26 -57.16 -4.07
C PHE A 269 -32.93 -57.99 -2.95
N GLY A 270 -32.82 -57.55 -1.68
CA GLY A 270 -33.52 -58.18 -0.56
C GLY A 270 -35.03 -58.16 -0.74
N SER A 271 -35.61 -56.98 -0.97
CA SER A 271 -37.04 -56.83 -1.21
C SER A 271 -37.52 -57.61 -2.45
N LEU A 272 -36.72 -57.66 -3.53
CA LEU A 272 -37.07 -58.42 -4.74
C LEU A 272 -36.96 -59.94 -4.52
N ASN A 273 -36.10 -60.40 -3.62
CA ASN A 273 -36.01 -61.79 -3.18
C ASN A 273 -37.18 -62.17 -2.25
N GLU A 274 -37.53 -61.30 -1.30
CA GLU A 274 -38.69 -61.46 -0.40
C GLU A 274 -40.02 -61.52 -1.19
N ASN A 275 -40.13 -60.74 -2.27
CA ASN A 275 -41.27 -60.77 -3.20
C ASN A 275 -41.19 -61.93 -4.24
N GLY A 276 -40.29 -62.90 -4.07
CA GLY A 276 -40.24 -64.12 -4.90
C GLY A 276 -39.84 -63.93 -6.36
N TYR A 277 -39.31 -62.77 -6.75
CA TYR A 277 -38.88 -62.51 -8.13
C TYR A 277 -37.55 -63.20 -8.50
N PHE A 278 -36.74 -63.55 -7.49
CA PHE A 278 -35.61 -64.45 -7.63
C PHE A 278 -36.03 -65.85 -7.16
N TYR A 279 -36.06 -66.81 -8.10
CA TYR A 279 -36.37 -68.22 -7.87
C TYR A 279 -35.27 -69.08 -8.51
N ASP A 280 -35.03 -70.28 -7.98
CA ASP A 280 -34.18 -71.25 -8.67
C ASP A 280 -34.96 -71.80 -9.88
N PRO A 281 -34.43 -71.70 -11.12
CA PRO A 281 -35.09 -72.28 -12.29
C PRO A 281 -35.36 -73.78 -12.15
N VAL A 282 -34.50 -74.52 -11.44
CA VAL A 282 -34.66 -75.97 -11.23
C VAL A 282 -35.81 -76.26 -10.27
N GLU A 283 -35.93 -75.50 -9.17
CA GLU A 283 -37.07 -75.61 -8.26
C GLU A 283 -38.37 -75.27 -8.98
N ARG A 284 -38.37 -74.20 -9.77
CA ARG A 284 -39.55 -73.75 -10.52
C ARG A 284 -39.96 -74.71 -11.64
N ASP A 285 -39.00 -75.31 -12.35
CA ASP A 285 -39.28 -76.35 -13.35
C ASP A 285 -39.79 -77.64 -12.70
N VAL A 286 -39.32 -77.96 -11.48
CA VAL A 286 -39.84 -79.09 -10.70
C VAL A 286 -41.28 -78.83 -10.24
N GLU A 287 -41.58 -77.65 -9.68
CA GLU A 287 -42.97 -77.26 -9.33
C GLU A 287 -43.91 -77.25 -10.55
N THR A 288 -43.45 -76.70 -11.68
CA THR A 288 -44.32 -76.37 -12.82
C THR A 288 -44.51 -77.53 -13.79
N TYR A 289 -43.52 -78.43 -13.92
CA TYR A 289 -43.57 -79.55 -14.88
C TYR A 289 -43.44 -80.92 -14.21
N PHE A 290 -42.48 -81.13 -13.32
CA PHE A 290 -42.25 -82.45 -12.72
C PHE A 290 -43.38 -82.85 -11.76
N MET A 291 -43.85 -81.94 -10.90
CA MET A 291 -44.90 -82.25 -9.93
C MET A 291 -46.24 -82.56 -10.61
N PRO A 292 -46.75 -81.77 -11.60
CA PRO A 292 -47.95 -82.15 -12.35
C PRO A 292 -47.79 -83.48 -13.10
N TRP A 293 -46.65 -83.72 -13.77
CA TRP A 293 -46.38 -84.98 -14.45
C TRP A 293 -46.33 -86.19 -13.50
N LEU A 294 -45.76 -86.01 -12.30
CA LEU A 294 -45.71 -87.05 -11.28
C LEU A 294 -47.11 -87.36 -10.74
N MET A 295 -47.94 -86.33 -10.51
CA MET A 295 -49.34 -86.51 -10.07
C MET A 295 -50.18 -87.19 -11.16
N GLU A 296 -50.12 -86.72 -12.41
CA GLU A 296 -50.75 -87.36 -13.57
C GLU A 296 -50.35 -88.85 -13.68
N ARG A 297 -49.05 -89.16 -13.50
CA ARG A 297 -48.56 -90.54 -13.52
C ARG A 297 -48.96 -91.35 -12.29
N VAL A 298 -49.21 -90.73 -11.13
CA VAL A 298 -49.81 -91.41 -9.96
C VAL A 298 -51.27 -91.72 -10.24
N ASP A 299 -52.02 -90.77 -10.78
CA ASP A 299 -53.43 -90.93 -11.14
C ASP A 299 -53.62 -92.02 -12.20
N GLU A 300 -52.80 -92.08 -13.26
CA GLU A 300 -52.80 -93.19 -14.23
C GLU A 300 -52.61 -94.57 -13.58
N ASN A 301 -51.83 -94.68 -12.50
CA ASN A 301 -51.61 -95.93 -11.77
C ASN A 301 -52.77 -96.23 -10.80
N LEU A 302 -53.40 -95.21 -10.21
CA LEU A 302 -54.61 -95.35 -9.41
C LEU A 302 -55.80 -95.79 -10.28
N ASP A 303 -55.97 -95.20 -11.45
CA ASP A 303 -56.98 -95.60 -12.45
C ASP A 303 -56.76 -97.04 -12.93
N GLN A 304 -55.53 -97.43 -13.23
CA GLN A 304 -55.21 -98.84 -13.53
C GLN A 304 -55.54 -99.78 -12.36
N SER A 305 -55.30 -99.35 -11.12
CA SER A 305 -55.67 -100.11 -9.92
C SER A 305 -57.18 -100.20 -9.72
N MET A 306 -57.92 -99.12 -9.98
CA MET A 306 -59.38 -99.07 -9.91
C MET A 306 -60.05 -99.86 -11.04
N LEU A 307 -59.50 -99.82 -12.26
CA LEU A 307 -59.94 -100.64 -13.38
C LEU A 307 -59.65 -102.13 -13.12
N ALA A 308 -58.49 -102.47 -12.56
CA ALA A 308 -58.18 -103.85 -12.16
C ALA A 308 -59.12 -104.36 -11.04
N ARG A 309 -59.43 -103.52 -10.04
CA ARG A 309 -60.38 -103.85 -8.96
C ARG A 309 -61.81 -104.02 -9.49
N THR A 310 -62.33 -103.06 -10.26
CA THR A 310 -63.68 -103.15 -10.82
C THR A 310 -63.84 -104.30 -11.81
N LEU A 311 -62.81 -104.61 -12.61
CA LEU A 311 -62.81 -105.78 -13.50
C LEU A 311 -62.76 -107.10 -12.68
N LEU A 312 -62.00 -107.14 -11.57
CA LEU A 312 -62.03 -108.25 -10.63
C LEU A 312 -63.42 -108.41 -9.98
N ASP A 313 -64.07 -107.32 -9.55
CA ASP A 313 -65.42 -107.34 -8.99
C ASP A 313 -66.46 -107.83 -10.01
N VAL A 314 -66.31 -107.46 -11.29
CA VAL A 314 -67.14 -107.98 -12.39
C VAL A 314 -66.90 -109.48 -12.60
N ILE A 315 -65.65 -109.96 -12.58
CA ILE A 315 -65.34 -111.40 -12.65
C ILE A 315 -65.92 -112.15 -11.45
N ILE A 316 -65.77 -111.63 -10.23
CA ILE A 316 -66.35 -112.21 -9.01
C ILE A 316 -67.88 -112.28 -9.15
N ARG A 317 -68.53 -111.20 -9.59
CA ARG A 317 -69.98 -111.15 -9.83
C ARG A 317 -70.44 -112.14 -10.90
N GLU A 318 -69.67 -112.31 -11.98
CA GLU A 318 -69.97 -113.29 -13.03
C GLU A 318 -69.78 -114.73 -12.54
N VAL A 319 -68.72 -115.03 -11.78
CA VAL A 319 -68.45 -116.34 -11.19
C VAL A 319 -69.51 -116.70 -10.14
N VAL A 320 -69.92 -115.75 -9.29
CA VAL A 320 -71.02 -115.92 -8.33
C VAL A 320 -72.35 -116.14 -9.07
N SER A 321 -72.65 -115.37 -10.11
CA SER A 321 -73.86 -115.55 -10.93
C SER A 321 -73.88 -116.91 -11.64
N LYS A 322 -72.76 -117.33 -12.25
CA LYS A 322 -72.61 -118.66 -12.84
C LYS A 322 -72.80 -119.77 -11.81
N ARG A 323 -72.18 -119.65 -10.62
CA ARG A 323 -72.40 -120.60 -9.50
C ARG A 323 -73.85 -120.63 -9.05
N GLN A 324 -74.50 -119.47 -8.87
CA GLN A 324 -75.92 -119.38 -8.52
C GLN A 324 -76.81 -120.04 -9.59
N SER A 325 -76.47 -119.94 -10.87
CA SER A 325 -77.17 -120.61 -11.96
C SER A 325 -76.94 -122.13 -12.00
N VAL A 326 -75.82 -122.62 -11.47
CA VAL A 326 -75.50 -124.05 -11.35
C VAL A 326 -76.17 -124.64 -10.11
N TYR A 327 -76.08 -123.96 -8.95
CA TYR A 327 -76.79 -124.37 -7.75
C TYR A 327 -78.31 -124.30 -7.96
N GLY A 328 -78.86 -123.26 -8.56
CA GLY A 328 -80.29 -123.19 -8.89
C GLY A 328 -80.77 -124.29 -9.85
N LYS A 329 -79.89 -124.80 -10.74
CA LYS A 329 -80.19 -126.01 -11.54
C LYS A 329 -80.08 -127.28 -10.72
N LEU A 330 -79.07 -127.39 -9.85
CA LEU A 330 -78.90 -128.55 -8.98
C LEU A 330 -80.04 -128.65 -7.95
N ASP A 331 -80.49 -127.53 -7.39
CA ASP A 331 -81.64 -127.42 -6.50
C ASP A 331 -82.94 -127.78 -7.23
N GLU A 332 -83.09 -127.38 -8.50
CA GLU A 332 -84.23 -127.80 -9.33
C GLU A 332 -84.16 -129.29 -9.71
N GLU A 333 -82.97 -129.84 -9.98
CA GLU A 333 -82.76 -131.28 -10.18
C GLU A 333 -83.01 -132.08 -8.90
N ILE A 334 -82.60 -131.57 -7.73
CA ILE A 334 -82.89 -132.12 -6.40
C ILE A 334 -84.38 -132.03 -6.11
N ARG A 335 -85.05 -130.91 -6.41
CA ARG A 335 -86.50 -130.74 -6.24
C ARG A 335 -87.28 -131.71 -7.13
N GLN A 336 -86.90 -131.83 -8.39
CA GLN A 336 -87.49 -132.83 -9.30
C GLN A 336 -87.15 -134.27 -8.90
N ALA A 337 -85.99 -134.53 -8.28
CA ALA A 337 -85.65 -135.84 -7.73
C ALA A 337 -86.50 -136.16 -6.49
N GLN A 338 -86.69 -135.18 -5.59
CA GLN A 338 -87.59 -135.28 -4.43
C GLN A 338 -89.05 -135.44 -4.85
N GLU A 339 -89.52 -134.76 -5.90
CA GLU A 339 -90.86 -134.95 -6.47
C GLU A 339 -91.03 -136.34 -7.10
N LYS A 340 -90.02 -136.86 -7.81
CA LYS A 340 -90.02 -138.23 -8.34
C LYS A 340 -89.97 -139.27 -7.23
N GLU A 341 -89.18 -139.05 -6.18
CA GLU A 341 -89.10 -139.93 -5.02
C GLU A 341 -90.38 -139.85 -4.16
N ALA A 342 -91.00 -138.68 -4.03
CA ALA A 342 -92.31 -138.51 -3.39
C ALA A 342 -93.42 -139.20 -4.18
N MET A 343 -93.43 -139.12 -5.51
CA MET A 343 -94.33 -139.92 -6.34
C MET A 343 -94.10 -141.42 -6.17
N ALA A 344 -92.85 -141.88 -6.08
CA ALA A 344 -92.51 -143.28 -5.83
C ALA A 344 -92.97 -143.75 -4.42
N LYS A 345 -92.72 -142.94 -3.38
CA LYS A 345 -93.15 -143.19 -2.00
C LYS A 345 -94.69 -143.18 -1.87
N ALA A 346 -95.37 -142.24 -2.53
CA ALA A 346 -96.84 -142.19 -2.58
C ALA A 346 -97.44 -143.39 -3.34
N ALA A 347 -96.80 -143.85 -4.42
CA ALA A 347 -97.21 -145.06 -5.14
C ALA A 347 -97.01 -146.34 -4.32
N ALA A 348 -95.95 -146.40 -3.50
CA ALA A 348 -95.73 -147.49 -2.54
C ALA A 348 -96.75 -147.46 -1.39
N GLN A 349 -96.97 -146.29 -0.77
CA GLN A 349 -97.94 -146.11 0.31
C GLN A 349 -99.38 -146.42 -0.14
N ARG A 350 -99.77 -146.07 -1.38
CA ARG A 350 -101.06 -146.44 -1.96
C ARG A 350 -101.27 -147.95 -2.16
N LYS A 351 -100.23 -148.78 -2.08
CA LYS A 351 -100.36 -150.26 -2.02
C LYS A 351 -100.44 -150.81 -0.60
N ILE A 352 -100.01 -150.05 0.41
CA ILE A 352 -99.96 -150.50 1.81
C ILE A 352 -101.22 -150.06 2.58
N ILE A 353 -101.77 -148.87 2.28
CA ILE A 353 -102.91 -148.26 3.00
C ILE A 353 -104.26 -148.84 2.53
N LYS A 354 -104.34 -150.15 2.25
CA LYS A 354 -105.60 -150.83 1.89
C LYS A 354 -105.92 -152.08 2.73
N GLU A 355 -105.09 -152.39 3.72
CA GLU A 355 -105.36 -153.37 4.78
C GLU A 355 -105.04 -152.76 6.16
N THR A 356 -105.69 -153.26 7.22
CA THR A 356 -105.46 -152.97 8.67
C THR A 356 -105.77 -151.56 9.24
N THR A 357 -107.06 -151.33 9.54
CA THR A 357 -107.64 -150.91 10.84
C THR A 357 -106.84 -150.12 11.93
N SER A 358 -107.44 -148.99 12.35
CA SER A 358 -107.69 -148.56 13.76
C SER A 358 -106.56 -147.93 14.64
N PRO A 359 -106.89 -147.18 15.74
CA PRO A 359 -106.18 -145.92 16.09
C PRO A 359 -105.55 -145.76 17.50
N GLU A 360 -104.79 -144.65 17.67
CA GLU A 360 -104.51 -143.87 18.93
C GLU A 360 -103.66 -144.53 20.07
N PRO A 361 -103.19 -143.80 21.13
CA PRO A 361 -102.65 -142.41 21.23
C PRO A 361 -101.43 -142.23 22.21
N THR A 362 -101.02 -140.97 22.49
CA THR A 362 -100.20 -140.47 23.67
C THR A 362 -98.72 -140.90 23.81
N THR A 363 -97.80 -140.28 24.58
CA THR A 363 -97.85 -139.28 25.70
C THR A 363 -96.72 -138.20 25.68
N ASP A 364 -97.07 -136.97 26.04
CA ASP A 364 -96.45 -135.98 26.97
C ASP A 364 -94.92 -135.77 27.17
N ILE A 365 -94.50 -134.48 27.21
CA ILE A 365 -93.90 -133.76 28.37
C ILE A 365 -93.97 -132.21 28.11
N PRO A 366 -94.25 -131.32 29.11
CA PRO A 366 -94.47 -129.88 28.90
C PRO A 366 -93.41 -128.93 29.55
N SER A 367 -93.73 -127.61 29.58
CA SER A 367 -93.09 -126.47 30.31
C SER A 367 -91.93 -125.72 29.59
N GLU A 368 -91.69 -124.39 29.73
CA GLU A 368 -92.56 -123.21 30.05
C GLU A 368 -91.84 -121.86 29.69
N GLU A 369 -92.64 -120.80 29.46
CA GLU A 369 -92.40 -119.34 29.66
C GLU A 369 -91.23 -118.46 29.12
N THR A 370 -91.59 -117.17 28.94
CA THR A 370 -90.83 -115.89 29.06
C THR A 370 -89.91 -115.27 27.96
N ALA A 371 -90.42 -114.14 27.43
CA ALA A 371 -89.81 -112.78 27.36
C ALA A 371 -88.66 -112.41 26.38
N ALA A 372 -88.61 -111.11 26.05
CA ALA A 372 -87.56 -110.38 25.30
C ALA A 372 -86.67 -109.56 26.28
N PRO A 373 -85.58 -108.84 25.85
CA PRO A 373 -85.75 -107.52 25.20
C PRO A 373 -84.61 -107.01 24.24
N GLU A 374 -84.90 -105.87 23.58
CA GLU A 374 -84.04 -104.68 23.27
C GLU A 374 -82.73 -104.71 22.41
N GLU A 375 -82.40 -103.51 21.90
CA GLU A 375 -81.23 -103.07 21.09
C GLU A 375 -80.16 -102.39 22.03
N PRO A 376 -79.22 -101.47 21.65
CA PRO A 376 -78.79 -100.90 20.35
C PRO A 376 -77.25 -100.66 20.16
N SER A 377 -76.91 -99.92 19.09
CA SER A 377 -75.65 -99.17 18.79
C SER A 377 -74.37 -99.99 18.49
N GLU A 378 -73.33 -99.52 17.75
CA GLU A 378 -73.05 -98.25 17.02
C GLU A 378 -72.18 -98.59 15.74
N GLU A 379 -71.40 -97.78 15.00
CA GLU A 379 -70.78 -96.44 15.14
C GLU A 379 -70.41 -95.81 13.75
N LEU A 380 -69.97 -94.54 13.77
CA LEU A 380 -69.19 -93.68 12.83
C LEU A 380 -68.70 -94.10 11.42
N GLY A 381 -68.61 -93.08 10.51
CA GLY A 381 -67.36 -92.86 9.75
C GLY A 381 -67.37 -92.31 8.30
N ALA A 382 -67.92 -91.12 7.99
CA ALA A 382 -67.67 -90.43 6.70
C ALA A 382 -67.96 -88.90 6.71
N GLU A 383 -67.04 -88.08 6.15
CA GLU A 383 -67.20 -86.63 5.92
C GLU A 383 -66.49 -86.16 4.63
N PRO A 384 -67.03 -85.15 3.92
CA PRO A 384 -66.32 -84.31 2.95
C PRO A 384 -66.29 -82.80 3.33
N LEU A 385 -65.36 -82.03 2.73
CA LEU A 385 -65.19 -80.59 2.96
C LEU A 385 -66.16 -79.70 2.16
N ALA A 386 -66.44 -78.49 2.69
CA ALA A 386 -66.72 -77.26 1.92
C ALA A 386 -66.47 -76.00 2.81
N ASP A 387 -66.31 -74.85 2.13
CA ASP A 387 -66.04 -73.45 2.54
C ASP A 387 -66.69 -72.91 3.86
N GLU A 388 -66.33 -71.75 4.45
CA GLU A 388 -65.95 -70.45 3.83
C GLU A 388 -65.16 -69.49 4.77
N ASN A 389 -64.70 -68.34 4.25
CA ASN A 389 -63.86 -67.31 4.91
C ASN A 389 -64.57 -66.48 6.01
N PRO A 390 -63.78 -65.72 6.79
CA PRO A 390 -64.02 -64.26 6.83
C PRO A 390 -62.75 -63.38 6.75
N GLU A 391 -62.87 -62.22 6.10
CA GLU A 391 -61.90 -61.11 6.13
C GLU A 391 -62.03 -60.25 7.41
N PRO A 392 -61.06 -59.37 7.67
CA PRO A 392 -61.40 -58.01 8.09
C PRO A 392 -60.72 -56.89 7.26
N GLU A 393 -61.30 -55.69 7.33
CA GLU A 393 -61.08 -54.54 6.45
C GLU A 393 -59.75 -53.77 6.67
N GLU A 394 -59.18 -53.21 5.59
CA GLU A 394 -58.29 -52.03 5.64
C GLU A 394 -58.88 -50.88 4.79
N SER A 395 -59.08 -49.69 5.39
CA SER A 395 -59.21 -48.37 4.74
C SER A 395 -59.18 -47.22 5.75
#